data_AF-A0A2H5Y5M3-F1
#
_entry.id   AF-A0A2H5Y5M3-F1
#
_cell.length_a   1.000
_cell.length_b   1.000
_cell.length_c   1.000
_cell.angle_alpha   90.00
_cell.angle_beta   90.00
_cell.angle_gamma   90.00
#
_symmetry.space_group_name_H-M   'P 1'
#
loop_
_entity.id
_entity.type
_entity.pdbx_description
1 polymer ?
#
loop_
_entity_poly.entity_id
_entity_poly.type
_entity_poly.pdbx_seq_one_letter_code
_entity_poly.pdbx_strand_id
1 'polypeptide(L)'
;MRTPYGAECPFYYEDYHRGRQTQACRLIERTPGGGTWKPYLCATCSVPGVVRANACPHLALEARVVKTWWGLREQVRIYAVCALRLVEVPRPEIGCGECHRHRLPPLEAERPSE
;
A
#
# COMPACT_ATOMS: atom_id res chain seq x y z
N MET A 1 5.08 1.45 -11.60
CA MET A 1 4.20 1.60 -12.77
C MET A 1 3.07 2.56 -12.44
N ARG A 2 2.45 3.16 -13.45
CA ARG A 2 1.28 4.05 -13.28
C ARG A 2 0.01 3.24 -13.52
N THR A 3 -0.98 3.38 -12.64
CA THR A 3 -2.28 2.72 -12.81
C THR A 3 -3.03 3.31 -14.01
N PRO A 4 -4.13 2.68 -14.47
CA PRO A 4 -4.98 3.24 -15.53
C PRO A 4 -5.59 4.61 -15.18
N TYR A 5 -5.57 4.99 -13.90
CA TYR A 5 -6.04 6.29 -13.38
C TYR A 5 -4.89 7.24 -13.03
N GLY A 6 -3.66 6.95 -13.50
CA GLY A 6 -2.51 7.85 -13.42
C GLY A 6 -1.74 7.85 -12.09
N ALA A 7 -2.21 7.14 -11.08
CA ALA A 7 -1.53 7.06 -9.78
C ALA A 7 -0.34 6.09 -9.84
N GLU A 8 0.78 6.44 -9.22
CA GLU A 8 1.89 5.50 -9.03
C GLU A 8 1.55 4.45 -7.97
N CYS A 9 1.61 3.17 -8.35
CA CYS A 9 1.32 2.06 -7.45
C CYS A 9 2.33 0.94 -7.67
N PRO A 10 3.05 0.47 -6.62
CA PRO A 10 4.02 -0.61 -6.76
C PRO A 10 3.36 -1.98 -7.00
N PHE A 11 2.07 -2.11 -6.70
CA PHE A 11 1.32 -3.36 -6.86
C PHE A 11 0.62 -3.48 -8.21
N TYR A 12 0.57 -2.40 -8.98
CA TYR A 12 0.02 -2.43 -10.31
C TYR A 12 1.04 -3.00 -11.29
N TYR A 13 0.58 -3.91 -12.13
CA TYR A 13 1.35 -4.51 -13.20
C TYR A 13 0.58 -4.43 -14.51
N GLU A 14 1.29 -4.09 -15.58
CA GLU A 14 0.80 -4.16 -16.95
C GLU A 14 1.86 -4.74 -17.88
N ASP A 15 1.42 -5.55 -18.84
CA ASP A 15 2.24 -6.11 -19.91
C ASP A 15 1.48 -6.04 -21.23
N TYR A 16 2.02 -5.24 -22.14
CA TYR A 16 1.51 -5.04 -23.50
C TYR A 16 2.38 -5.69 -24.59
N HIS A 17 3.38 -6.48 -24.21
CA HIS A 17 4.31 -7.05 -25.18
C HIS A 17 3.63 -8.11 -26.07
N ARG A 18 3.85 -7.98 -27.38
CA ARG A 18 3.45 -8.96 -28.42
C ARG A 18 1.95 -9.28 -28.42
N GLY A 19 1.09 -8.26 -28.26
CA GLY A 19 -0.36 -8.41 -28.32
C GLY A 19 -1.00 -8.93 -27.02
N ARG A 20 -0.23 -9.10 -25.95
CA ARG A 20 -0.80 -9.26 -24.60
C ARG A 20 -1.42 -7.94 -24.15
N GLN A 21 -2.47 -8.03 -23.34
CA GLN A 21 -3.09 -6.91 -22.64
C GLN A 21 -3.34 -7.32 -21.19
N THR A 22 -2.27 -7.75 -20.51
CA THR A 22 -2.40 -8.21 -19.14
C THR A 22 -2.27 -7.02 -18.21
N GLN A 23 -3.29 -6.80 -17.39
CA GLN A 23 -3.25 -5.86 -16.29
C GLN A 23 -3.63 -6.59 -15.01
N ALA A 24 -2.94 -6.28 -13.91
CA ALA A 24 -3.13 -6.95 -12.64
C ALA A 24 -2.87 -6.03 -11.45
N CYS A 25 -3.54 -6.32 -10.34
CA CYS A 25 -3.20 -5.81 -9.03
C CYS A 25 -2.61 -6.93 -8.19
N ARG A 26 -1.28 -7.00 -8.13
CA ARG A 26 -0.52 -8.05 -7.42
C ARG A 26 -0.82 -8.09 -5.92
N LEU A 27 -1.29 -6.97 -5.34
CA LEU A 27 -1.72 -6.91 -3.95
C LEU A 27 -3.01 -7.71 -3.71
N ILE A 28 -3.97 -7.60 -4.62
CA ILE A 28 -5.23 -8.35 -4.53
C ILE A 28 -4.98 -9.83 -4.85
N GLU A 29 -4.20 -10.12 -5.89
CA GLU A 29 -3.87 -11.51 -6.28
C GLU A 29 -3.19 -12.30 -5.17
N ARG A 30 -2.29 -11.66 -4.41
CA ARG A 30 -1.59 -12.31 -3.29
C ARG A 30 -2.40 -12.35 -1.99
N THR A 31 -3.49 -11.59 -1.88
CA THR A 31 -4.31 -11.55 -0.67
C THR A 31 -5.28 -12.73 -0.68
N PRO A 32 -5.27 -13.61 0.34
CA PRO A 32 -6.28 -14.65 0.47
C PRO A 32 -7.69 -14.05 0.50
N GLY A 33 -8.56 -14.52 -0.39
CA GLY A 33 -9.90 -13.95 -0.57
C GLY A 33 -9.90 -12.52 -1.14
N GLY A 34 -8.85 -12.13 -1.87
CA GLY A 34 -8.71 -10.80 -2.48
C GLY A 34 -9.82 -10.46 -3.48
N GLY A 35 -10.39 -11.45 -4.14
CA GLY A 35 -11.43 -11.27 -5.16
C GLY A 35 -10.88 -10.88 -6.54
N THR A 36 -11.78 -10.52 -7.45
CA THR A 36 -11.43 -10.20 -8.84
C THR A 36 -11.15 -8.71 -8.98
N TRP A 37 -9.89 -8.34 -9.27
CA TRP A 37 -9.53 -6.96 -9.58
C TRP A 37 -10.06 -6.53 -10.95
N LYS A 38 -10.41 -5.24 -11.08
CA LYS A 38 -10.83 -4.58 -12.32
C LYS A 38 -10.16 -3.21 -12.41
N PRO A 39 -9.79 -2.72 -13.60
CA PRO A 39 -9.11 -1.43 -13.77
C PRO A 39 -9.77 -0.25 -13.05
N TYR A 40 -11.10 -0.15 -13.10
CA TYR A 40 -11.84 0.97 -12.49
C TYR A 40 -11.69 1.05 -10.97
N LEU A 41 -11.32 -0.03 -10.30
CA LEU A 41 -11.09 -0.03 -8.86
C LEU A 41 -9.90 0.86 -8.47
N CYS A 42 -8.98 1.12 -9.40
CA CYS A 42 -7.88 2.05 -9.17
C CYS A 42 -8.33 3.52 -9.03
N ALA A 43 -9.53 3.88 -9.49
CA ALA A 43 -10.06 5.23 -9.37
C ALA A 43 -10.26 5.69 -7.91
N THR A 44 -10.61 4.74 -7.03
CA THR A 44 -10.95 5.00 -5.62
C THR A 44 -10.04 4.24 -4.63
N CYS A 45 -9.01 3.56 -5.13
CA CYS A 45 -8.11 2.77 -4.30
C CYS A 45 -7.20 3.67 -3.45
N SER A 46 -7.14 3.43 -2.14
CA SER A 46 -6.30 4.19 -1.20
C SER A 46 -4.82 3.79 -1.19
N VAL A 47 -4.48 2.62 -1.74
CA VAL A 47 -3.12 2.04 -1.69
C VAL A 47 -2.04 3.00 -2.21
N PRO A 48 -2.19 3.70 -3.36
CA PRO A 48 -1.19 4.65 -3.83
C PRO A 48 -0.91 5.79 -2.84
N GLY A 49 -1.94 6.26 -2.13
CA GLY A 49 -1.81 7.30 -1.12
C GLY A 49 -1.04 6.80 0.11
N VAL A 50 -1.39 5.60 0.60
CA VAL A 50 -0.72 4.97 1.74
C VAL A 50 0.76 4.73 1.47
N VAL A 51 1.10 4.12 0.34
CA VAL A 51 2.50 3.81 -0.02
C VAL A 51 3.34 5.08 -0.17
N ARG A 52 2.75 6.16 -0.70
CA ARG A 52 3.44 7.44 -0.84
C ARG A 52 3.67 8.12 0.51
N ALA A 53 2.70 8.04 1.42
CA ALA A 53 2.77 8.68 2.73
C ALA A 53 3.64 7.90 3.73
N ASN A 54 3.67 6.58 3.63
CA ASN A 54 4.37 5.71 4.56
C ASN A 54 5.31 4.74 3.84
N ALA A 55 6.62 5.02 3.93
CA ALA A 55 7.68 4.21 3.37
C ALA A 55 8.28 3.19 4.36
N CYS A 56 7.58 2.88 5.47
CA CYS A 56 8.06 1.89 6.44
C CYS A 56 8.17 0.50 5.78
N PRO A 57 9.37 -0.13 5.78
CA PRO A 57 9.56 -1.44 5.16
C PRO A 57 8.83 -2.57 5.89
N HIS A 58 8.40 -2.32 7.15
CA HIS A 58 7.65 -3.27 7.95
C HIS A 58 6.14 -3.11 7.79
N LEU A 59 5.64 -2.15 7.00
CA LEU A 59 4.21 -2.04 6.73
C LEU A 59 3.82 -3.07 5.66
N ALA A 60 3.07 -4.10 6.08
CA ALA A 60 2.49 -5.07 5.17
C ALA A 60 1.02 -4.71 4.91
N LEU A 61 0.63 -4.80 3.64
CA LEU A 61 -0.73 -4.52 3.17
C LEU A 61 -1.36 -5.79 2.60
N GLU A 62 -2.63 -5.98 2.92
CA GLU A 62 -3.60 -6.83 2.22
C GLU A 62 -4.67 -5.95 1.57
N ALA A 63 -5.24 -6.42 0.46
CA ALA A 63 -6.37 -5.74 -0.16
C ALA A 63 -7.41 -6.74 -0.67
N ARG A 64 -8.69 -6.43 -0.42
CA ARG A 64 -9.83 -7.22 -0.88
C ARG A 64 -10.80 -6.34 -1.66
N VAL A 65 -11.34 -6.89 -2.74
CA VAL A 65 -12.46 -6.30 -3.47
C VAL A 65 -13.73 -6.66 -2.72
N VAL A 66 -14.43 -5.63 -2.25
CA VAL A 66 -15.71 -5.81 -1.55
C VAL A 66 -16.83 -5.18 -2.34
N LYS A 67 -17.99 -5.85 -2.29
CA LYS A 67 -19.24 -5.31 -2.81
C LYS A 67 -19.87 -4.39 -1.77
N THR A 68 -20.38 -3.25 -2.21
CA THR A 68 -21.06 -2.25 -1.41
C THR A 68 -22.40 -1.92 -2.05
N TRP A 69 -23.25 -1.19 -1.32
CA TRP A 69 -24.56 -0.72 -1.80
C TRP A 69 -25.37 -1.84 -2.49
N TRP A 70 -25.71 -2.87 -1.71
CA TRP A 70 -26.46 -4.05 -2.17
C TRP A 70 -25.86 -4.81 -3.37
N GLY A 71 -24.54 -4.68 -3.60
CA GLY A 71 -23.86 -5.38 -4.69
C GLY A 71 -23.65 -4.55 -5.95
N LEU A 72 -24.14 -3.31 -5.97
CA LEU A 72 -24.11 -2.44 -7.15
C LEU A 72 -22.77 -1.72 -7.35
N ARG A 73 -21.93 -1.67 -6.31
CA ARG A 73 -20.61 -1.03 -6.39
C ARG A 73 -19.55 -1.93 -5.80
N GLU A 74 -18.36 -1.89 -6.38
CA GLU A 74 -17.18 -2.56 -5.86
C GLU A 74 -16.15 -1.52 -5.43
N GLN A 75 -15.45 -1.81 -4.34
CA GLN A 75 -14.34 -0.98 -3.87
C GLN A 75 -13.22 -1.86 -3.33
N VAL A 76 -12.01 -1.29 -3.29
CA VAL A 76 -10.87 -1.93 -2.62
C VAL A 76 -10.90 -1.54 -1.16
N ARG A 77 -10.93 -2.53 -0.26
CA ARG A 77 -10.64 -2.34 1.16
C ARG A 77 -9.26 -2.86 1.46
N ILE A 78 -8.51 -2.09 2.24
CA ILE A 78 -7.17 -2.46 2.67
C ILE A 78 -7.17 -2.86 4.14
N TYR A 79 -6.29 -3.79 4.48
CA TYR A 79 -5.92 -4.11 5.85
C TYR A 79 -4.41 -3.97 5.97
N ALA A 80 -3.94 -3.39 7.06
CA ALA A 80 -2.54 -3.05 7.23
C ALA A 80 -2.02 -3.54 8.58
N VAL A 81 -0.82 -4.12 8.56
CA VAL A 81 -0.14 -4.58 9.76
C VAL A 81 1.31 -4.13 9.77
N CYS A 82 1.83 -3.92 10.96
CA CYS A 82 3.27 -3.78 11.16
C CYS A 82 3.88 -5.17 11.34
N ALA A 83 4.57 -5.68 10.33
CA ALA A 83 5.20 -7.00 10.37
C ALA A 83 6.26 -7.14 11.48
N LEU A 84 6.87 -6.04 11.92
CA LEU A 84 7.83 -6.05 13.03
C LEU A 84 7.17 -6.18 14.41
N ARG A 85 6.04 -5.48 14.62
CA ARG A 85 5.36 -5.40 15.93
C ARG A 85 4.16 -6.32 16.03
N LEU A 86 3.75 -6.92 14.91
CA LEU A 86 2.61 -7.82 14.77
C LEU A 86 1.29 -7.20 15.26
N VAL A 87 1.13 -5.90 15.00
CA VAL A 87 -0.08 -5.15 15.33
C VAL A 87 -0.74 -4.61 14.08
N GLU A 88 -2.05 -4.47 14.13
CA GLU A 88 -2.82 -3.73 13.12
C GLU A 88 -2.42 -2.26 13.10
N VAL A 89 -2.45 -1.65 11.92
CA VAL A 89 -2.18 -0.24 11.69
C VAL A 89 -3.44 0.43 11.13
N PRO A 90 -4.31 1.02 11.98
CA PRO A 90 -5.58 1.61 11.54
C PRO A 90 -5.44 2.79 10.59
N ARG A 91 -4.33 3.54 10.71
CA ARG A 91 -3.96 4.68 9.85
C ARG A 91 -2.65 4.37 9.13
N PRO A 92 -2.68 3.54 8.09
CA PRO A 92 -1.47 3.05 7.43
C PRO A 92 -0.66 4.15 6.76
N GLU A 93 -1.26 5.29 6.42
CA GLU A 93 -0.59 6.50 5.94
C GLU A 93 0.30 7.19 7.01
N ILE A 94 0.08 6.91 8.30
CA ILE A 94 0.88 7.43 9.43
C ILE A 94 1.87 6.37 9.92
N GLY A 95 1.46 5.10 9.93
CA GLY A 95 2.26 3.98 10.42
C GLY A 95 1.98 3.61 11.88
N CYS A 96 2.74 2.65 12.40
CA CYS A 96 2.49 2.04 13.72
C CYS A 96 2.94 2.90 14.92
N GLY A 97 3.61 4.03 14.67
CA GLY A 97 4.12 4.92 15.72
C GLY A 97 5.37 4.43 16.45
N GLU A 98 5.84 3.20 16.20
CA GLU A 98 6.99 2.59 16.89
C GLU A 98 8.24 2.46 16.00
N CYS A 99 8.07 2.03 14.74
CA CYS A 99 9.18 1.69 13.84
C CYS A 99 10.17 2.83 13.55
N HIS A 100 9.80 4.09 13.81
CA HIS A 100 10.63 5.26 13.54
C HIS A 100 11.04 6.06 14.78
N ARG A 101 10.72 5.59 16.00
CA ARG A 101 11.03 6.32 17.24
C ARG A 101 12.53 6.51 17.50
N HIS A 102 13.36 5.56 17.07
CA HIS A 102 14.80 5.56 17.35
C HIS A 102 15.65 6.20 16.24
N ARG A 103 15.03 6.88 15.26
CA ARG A 103 15.74 7.43 14.09
C ARG A 103 16.24 8.87 14.29
N LEU A 104 16.24 9.39 15.52
CA LEU A 104 17.00 10.59 15.83
C LEU A 104 18.44 10.13 16.11
N PRO A 105 19.44 10.55 15.30
CA PRO A 105 20.82 10.39 15.73
C PRO A 105 21.01 11.12 17.07
N PRO A 106 21.89 10.63 17.97
CA PRO A 106 22.28 11.40 19.14
C PRO A 106 22.72 12.80 18.71
N LEU A 107 22.29 13.83 19.45
CA LEU A 107 22.75 15.22 19.32
C LEU A 107 24.20 15.33 19.82
N GLU A 108 25.12 14.55 19.28
CA GLU A 108 26.55 14.59 19.62
C GLU A 108 27.32 15.20 18.45
N ALA A 109 27.18 16.52 18.28
CA ALA A 109 28.05 17.30 17.41
C ALA A 109 28.38 18.68 17.99
N GLU A 110 28.47 18.80 19.31
CA GLU A 110 29.16 19.91 19.98
C GLU A 110 30.19 19.33 20.95
N ARG A 111 31.27 18.77 20.40
CA ARG A 111 32.51 18.60 21.16
C ARG A 111 33.32 19.89 21.03
N PRO A 112 33.56 20.65 22.10
CA PRO A 112 34.58 21.69 22.06
C PRO A 112 35.94 21.00 21.87
N SER A 113 36.68 21.44 20.87
CA SER A 113 38.11 21.17 20.74
C SER A 113 38.85 21.90 21.87
N GLU A 114 39.43 21.15 22.80
CA GLU A 114 40.54 21.64 23.65
C GLU A 114 41.80 21.89 22.82
#